data_AF-A0AA39MJU6-F1
#
_entry.id   AF-A0AA39MJU6-F1
#
_cell.length_a   1.000
_cell.length_b   1.000
_cell.length_c   1.000
_cell.angle_alpha   90.00
_cell.angle_beta   90.00
_cell.angle_gamma   90.00
#
_symmetry.space_group_name_H-M   'P 1'
#
loop_
_entity.id
_entity.type
_entity.pdbx_description
1 polymer ?
#
loop_
_entity_poly.entity_id
_entity_poly.type
_entity_poly.pdbx_seq_one_letter_code
_entity_poly.pdbx_strand_id
1 'polypeptide(L)'
;MLALRPFDGKCRLILDDINSFIITPNSNHIPKPPLGANCEAYVKQYPHLACIHWVAPADPADIFYLLYHGLTKWDFVKCDLDSLIKGVGLLRCLTFLKIQSACNVVIKSMQSVDGSAAVSHSMHGHLSVIELLLSHLHALPTSFLCVCLMFTETQCVALELRAFVEYMTVFKPLMDSPETDMPAMPVDKGLMGAYVHNATVPQRFFKAGIPVWHIVDMKDLPGTHVDCIDDFATSPYPLGPCPL
;
A
#
# COMPACT_ATOMS: atom_id res chain seq x y z
N MET A 1 -33.16 -2.53 5.18
CA MET A 1 -31.77 -2.72 5.63
C MET A 1 -31.36 -1.43 6.32
N LEU A 2 -31.09 -1.46 7.64
CA LEU A 2 -30.66 -0.26 8.36
C LEU A 2 -29.27 0.14 7.86
N ALA A 3 -29.04 1.44 7.64
CA ALA A 3 -27.72 1.93 7.28
C ALA A 3 -26.77 1.68 8.47
N LEU A 4 -25.74 0.85 8.26
CA LEU A 4 -24.68 0.63 9.24
C LEU A 4 -24.10 1.97 9.66
N ARG A 5 -24.11 2.25 10.96
CA ARG A 5 -23.43 3.43 11.50
C ARG A 5 -21.93 3.17 11.47
N PRO A 6 -21.08 4.21 11.56
CA PRO A 6 -19.63 4.05 11.49
C PRO A 6 -19.00 3.16 12.56
N PHE A 7 -19.76 2.84 13.63
CA PHE A 7 -19.36 2.01 14.75
C PHE A 7 -20.06 0.64 14.76
N ASP A 8 -20.99 0.41 13.82
CA ASP A 8 -21.58 -0.91 13.63
C ASP A 8 -20.65 -1.71 12.71
N GLY A 9 -20.15 -2.83 13.20
CA GLY A 9 -19.27 -3.70 12.45
C GLY A 9 -20.05 -4.65 11.55
N LYS A 10 -19.63 -4.82 10.29
CA LYS A 10 -20.04 -5.99 9.51
C LYS A 10 -19.43 -7.25 10.12
N CYS A 11 -18.12 -7.23 10.35
CA CYS A 11 -17.39 -8.33 10.98
C CYS A 11 -16.72 -7.87 12.28
N ARG A 12 -16.53 -8.82 13.21
CA ARG A 12 -15.72 -8.65 14.42
C ARG A 12 -14.76 -9.79 14.63
N LEU A 13 -13.59 -9.47 15.20
CA LEU A 13 -12.56 -10.41 15.64
C LEU A 13 -12.07 -10.04 17.04
N ILE A 14 -11.95 -11.01 17.94
CA ILE A 14 -11.38 -10.82 19.29
C ILE A 14 -9.86 -11.03 19.23
N LEU A 15 -9.10 -10.16 19.89
CA LEU A 15 -7.66 -10.31 20.04
C LEU A 15 -7.36 -10.80 21.46
N ASP A 16 -7.21 -12.11 21.61
CA ASP A 16 -7.10 -12.80 22.91
C ASP A 16 -5.94 -12.28 23.79
N ASP A 17 -4.89 -11.74 23.18
CA ASP A 17 -3.66 -11.34 23.89
C ASP A 17 -3.64 -9.87 24.37
N ILE A 18 -4.56 -9.00 23.91
CA ILE A 18 -4.44 -7.54 24.13
C ILE A 18 -5.73 -6.83 24.60
N ASN A 19 -6.67 -7.56 25.21
CA ASN A 19 -7.94 -7.02 25.75
C ASN A 19 -8.66 -6.07 24.77
N SER A 20 -8.56 -6.35 23.48
CA SER A 20 -9.12 -5.54 22.40
C SER A 20 -9.84 -6.43 21.39
N PHE A 21 -10.70 -5.83 20.58
CA PHE A 21 -11.32 -6.50 19.43
C PHE A 21 -11.28 -5.57 18.23
N ILE A 22 -11.33 -6.15 17.04
CA ILE A 22 -11.36 -5.43 15.77
C ILE A 22 -12.77 -5.49 15.23
N ILE A 23 -13.26 -4.37 14.73
CA ILE A 23 -14.47 -4.29 13.91
C ILE A 23 -14.16 -3.67 12.55
N THR A 24 -14.92 -4.03 11.53
CA THR A 24 -14.85 -3.36 10.23
C THR A 24 -16.24 -2.99 9.73
N PRO A 25 -16.49 -1.72 9.37
CA PRO A 25 -17.80 -1.30 8.88
C PRO A 25 -17.98 -1.55 7.38
N ASN A 26 -16.90 -1.67 6.60
CA ASN A 26 -16.97 -1.78 5.14
C ASN A 26 -16.33 -3.03 4.53
N SER A 27 -15.55 -3.81 5.28
CA SER A 27 -15.01 -5.09 4.82
C SER A 27 -15.85 -6.27 5.31
N ASN A 28 -15.79 -7.38 4.57
CA ASN A 28 -16.34 -8.67 5.01
C ASN A 28 -15.25 -9.60 5.56
N HIS A 29 -14.05 -9.07 5.77
CA HIS A 29 -12.83 -9.81 6.09
C HIS A 29 -11.94 -8.94 6.97
N ILE A 30 -11.38 -9.55 8.01
CA ILE A 30 -10.36 -8.94 8.88
C ILE A 30 -9.03 -9.68 8.64
N PRO A 31 -8.04 -9.06 7.96
CA PRO A 31 -6.73 -9.67 7.80
C PRO A 31 -6.10 -9.89 9.16
N LYS A 32 -5.11 -10.79 9.22
CA LYS A 32 -4.25 -10.86 10.40
C LYS A 32 -3.46 -9.54 10.52
N PRO A 33 -3.56 -8.79 11.63
CA PRO A 33 -2.79 -7.57 11.81
C PRO A 33 -1.29 -7.91 11.89
N PRO A 34 -0.40 -6.98 11.48
CA PRO A 34 1.03 -7.15 11.70
C PRO A 34 1.28 -7.34 13.20
N LEU A 35 1.90 -8.47 13.57
CA LEU A 35 2.07 -8.90 14.96
C LEU A 35 2.93 -7.90 15.76
N GLY A 36 2.45 -7.48 16.95
CA GLY A 36 3.21 -6.68 17.92
C GLY A 36 2.35 -5.74 18.77
N ALA A 37 2.91 -5.20 19.87
CA ALA A 37 2.22 -4.28 20.78
C ALA A 37 1.77 -2.94 20.13
N ASN A 38 2.28 -2.65 18.93
CA ASN A 38 1.88 -1.51 18.11
C ASN A 38 1.14 -2.00 16.86
N CYS A 39 -0.08 -2.52 17.03
CA CYS A 39 -0.98 -2.91 15.92
C CYS A 39 -1.50 -1.70 15.10
N GLU A 40 -0.98 -0.49 15.32
CA GLU A 40 -1.29 0.68 14.50
C GLU A 40 -0.59 0.58 13.15
N ALA A 41 -1.34 0.16 12.13
CA ALA A 41 -0.93 0.33 10.73
C ALA A 41 -1.24 1.74 10.21
N TYR A 42 -2.11 2.50 10.89
CA TYR A 42 -2.40 3.89 10.52
C TYR A 42 -1.42 4.86 11.17
N VAL A 43 -0.63 5.54 10.33
CA VAL A 43 0.23 6.65 10.76
C VAL A 43 -0.43 7.96 10.32
N LYS A 44 -0.82 8.81 11.27
CA LYS A 44 -1.51 10.08 10.97
C LYS A 44 -0.70 10.99 10.04
N GLN A 45 0.62 10.93 10.11
CA GLN A 45 1.53 11.67 9.25
C GLN A 45 1.55 11.13 7.80
N TYR A 46 1.18 9.87 7.60
CA TYR A 46 1.24 9.17 6.32
C TYR A 46 -0.07 8.40 6.05
N PRO A 47 -1.23 9.08 6.00
CA PRO A 47 -2.53 8.43 5.83
C PRO A 47 -2.69 7.78 4.45
N HIS A 48 -1.90 8.20 3.46
CA HIS A 48 -1.88 7.64 2.11
C HIS A 48 -1.37 6.21 2.05
N LEU A 49 -0.64 5.71 3.05
CA LEU A 49 -0.16 4.32 3.08
C LEU A 49 -1.32 3.31 3.04
N ALA A 50 -2.48 3.68 3.59
CA ALA A 50 -3.70 2.87 3.50
C ALA A 50 -4.23 2.72 2.06
N CYS A 51 -3.81 3.61 1.15
CA CYS A 51 -4.21 3.65 -0.24
C CYS A 51 -3.20 2.96 -1.16
N ILE A 52 -2.19 2.28 -0.62
CA ILE A 52 -1.31 1.44 -1.43
C ILE A 52 -2.14 0.27 -1.97
N HIS A 53 -2.17 0.16 -3.30
CA HIS A 53 -2.72 -1.01 -3.96
C HIS A 53 -1.81 -2.20 -3.69
N TRP A 54 -2.36 -3.34 -3.28
CA TRP A 54 -1.60 -4.57 -3.06
C TRP A 54 -1.90 -5.66 -4.08
N VAL A 55 -2.98 -5.50 -4.86
CA VAL A 55 -3.35 -6.45 -5.90
C VAL A 55 -2.45 -6.23 -7.11
N ALA A 56 -1.61 -7.22 -7.40
CA ALA A 56 -0.75 -7.22 -8.56
C ALA A 56 -1.57 -7.34 -9.86
N PRO A 57 -1.24 -6.58 -10.92
CA PRO A 57 -1.79 -6.81 -12.24
C PRO A 57 -1.54 -8.25 -12.70
N ALA A 58 -2.58 -8.90 -13.23
CA ALA A 58 -2.49 -10.26 -13.76
C ALA A 58 -1.82 -10.31 -15.14
N ASP A 59 -1.94 -9.24 -15.93
CA ASP A 59 -1.38 -9.13 -17.27
C ASP A 59 0.08 -8.65 -17.21
N PRO A 60 1.06 -9.44 -17.70
CA PRO A 60 2.47 -9.02 -17.83
C PRO A 60 2.71 -7.83 -18.77
N ALA A 61 1.71 -7.48 -19.60
CA ALA A 61 1.74 -6.29 -20.44
C ALA A 61 1.27 -5.01 -19.71
N ASP A 62 0.69 -5.14 -18.51
CA ASP A 62 0.32 -3.98 -17.69
C ASP A 62 1.55 -3.15 -17.34
N ILE A 63 1.42 -1.83 -17.48
CA ILE A 63 2.53 -0.89 -17.26
C ILE A 63 3.05 -0.93 -15.82
N PHE A 64 2.20 -1.25 -14.85
CA PHE A 64 2.55 -1.34 -13.44
C PHE A 64 2.96 -2.75 -13.02
N TYR A 65 2.95 -3.76 -13.91
CA TYR A 65 3.28 -5.14 -13.57
C TYR A 65 4.60 -5.24 -12.77
N LEU A 66 5.67 -4.58 -13.24
CA LEU A 66 6.96 -4.60 -12.55
C LEU A 66 7.01 -3.83 -11.22
N LEU A 67 5.96 -3.10 -10.82
CA LEU A 67 5.86 -2.55 -9.46
C LEU A 67 5.46 -3.60 -8.42
N TYR A 68 4.90 -4.73 -8.86
CA TYR A 68 4.35 -5.76 -7.96
C TYR A 68 5.09 -7.10 -8.05
N HIS A 69 5.86 -7.31 -9.12
CA HIS A 69 6.54 -8.57 -9.38
C HIS A 69 8.06 -8.41 -9.22
N GLY A 70 8.68 -9.33 -8.49
CA GLY A 70 10.11 -9.34 -8.24
C GLY A 70 10.95 -9.72 -9.46
N LEU A 71 12.24 -9.39 -9.41
CA LEU A 71 13.20 -9.77 -10.44
C LEU A 71 13.50 -11.27 -10.41
N THR A 72 13.85 -11.80 -11.58
CA THR A 72 14.42 -13.15 -11.72
C THR A 72 15.88 -13.08 -12.14
N LYS A 73 16.59 -14.21 -12.07
CA LYS A 73 17.97 -14.31 -12.58
C LYS A 73 18.09 -13.99 -14.07
N TRP A 74 17.00 -14.09 -14.84
CA TRP A 74 16.97 -13.74 -16.26
C TRP A 74 17.04 -12.22 -16.47
N ASP A 75 16.60 -11.44 -15.50
CA ASP A 75 16.64 -9.98 -15.56
C ASP A 75 18.05 -9.42 -15.28
N PHE A 76 19.03 -10.26 -14.96
CA PHE A 76 20.38 -9.84 -14.62
C PHE A 76 21.39 -10.26 -15.69
N VAL A 77 22.18 -9.29 -16.16
CA VAL A 77 23.24 -9.51 -17.14
C VAL A 77 24.57 -9.35 -16.44
N LYS A 78 25.31 -10.45 -16.26
CA LYS A 78 26.65 -10.42 -15.68
C LYS A 78 27.59 -9.59 -16.56
N CYS A 79 28.40 -8.75 -15.92
CA CYS A 79 29.58 -8.18 -16.55
C CYS A 79 30.57 -9.30 -16.91
N ASP A 80 31.41 -9.03 -17.90
CA ASP A 80 32.39 -9.94 -18.52
C ASP A 80 32.78 -11.17 -17.68
N LEU A 81 32.62 -12.36 -18.27
CA LEU A 81 32.94 -13.64 -17.62
C LEU A 81 34.45 -13.76 -17.32
N ASP A 82 35.28 -13.01 -18.04
CA ASP A 82 36.74 -13.00 -17.88
C ASP A 82 37.22 -11.96 -16.84
N SER A 83 36.30 -11.23 -16.21
CA SER A 83 36.63 -10.27 -15.13
C SER A 83 37.15 -10.96 -13.87
N LEU A 84 38.13 -10.33 -13.23
CA LEU A 84 38.64 -10.73 -11.92
C LEU A 84 37.53 -10.70 -10.84
N ILE A 85 36.57 -9.78 -10.97
CA ILE A 85 35.44 -9.63 -10.06
C ILE A 85 34.23 -10.37 -10.64
N LYS A 86 33.91 -11.53 -10.06
CA LYS A 86 32.77 -12.36 -10.45
C LYS A 86 31.47 -11.89 -9.80
N GLY A 87 30.34 -12.14 -10.47
CA GLY A 87 29.00 -11.96 -9.90
C GLY A 87 28.46 -10.52 -9.94
N VAL A 88 29.21 -9.60 -10.56
CA VAL A 88 28.79 -8.23 -10.83
C VAL A 88 28.07 -8.19 -12.17
N GLY A 89 27.06 -7.35 -12.28
CA GLY A 89 26.24 -7.23 -13.47
C GLY A 89 25.25 -6.08 -13.37
N LEU A 90 24.42 -5.97 -14.39
CA LEU A 90 23.42 -4.92 -14.54
C LEU A 90 22.02 -5.51 -14.68
N LEU A 91 21.02 -4.69 -14.39
CA LEU A 91 19.65 -4.99 -14.79
C LEU A 91 19.57 -5.01 -16.32
N ARG A 92 18.90 -6.01 -16.88
CA ARG A 92 18.66 -6.14 -18.32
C ARG A 92 17.92 -4.90 -18.80
N CYS A 93 18.40 -4.31 -19.91
CA CYS A 93 17.86 -3.08 -20.47
C CYS A 93 16.33 -3.11 -20.66
N LEU A 94 15.77 -4.20 -21.18
CA LEU A 94 14.32 -4.32 -21.36
C LEU A 94 13.56 -4.25 -20.02
N THR A 95 14.06 -4.90 -18.97
CA THR A 95 13.45 -4.89 -17.63
C THR A 95 13.57 -3.50 -17.01
N PHE A 96 14.74 -2.84 -17.17
CA PHE A 96 14.97 -1.45 -16.77
C PHE A 96 13.97 -0.48 -17.42
N LEU A 97 13.80 -0.55 -18.75
CA LEU A 97 12.89 0.35 -19.48
C LEU A 97 11.44 0.19 -19.02
N LYS A 98 11.01 -1.04 -18.68
CA LYS A 98 9.66 -1.28 -18.15
C LYS A 98 9.45 -0.66 -16.77
N ILE A 99 10.38 -0.87 -15.82
CA ILE A 99 10.25 -0.27 -14.48
C ILE A 99 10.35 1.26 -14.55
N GLN A 100 11.23 1.80 -15.40
CA GLN A 100 11.33 3.23 -15.64
C GLN A 100 10.02 3.79 -16.23
N SER A 101 9.40 3.08 -17.18
CA SER A 101 8.11 3.47 -17.75
C SER A 101 7.01 3.54 -16.69
N ALA A 102 6.91 2.53 -15.83
CA ALA A 102 5.97 2.50 -14.71
C ALA A 102 6.16 3.70 -13.77
N CYS A 103 7.41 3.95 -13.35
CA CYS A 103 7.75 5.07 -12.49
C CYS A 103 7.41 6.42 -13.15
N ASN A 104 7.69 6.58 -14.44
CA ASN A 104 7.37 7.80 -15.18
C ASN A 104 5.87 8.09 -15.25
N VAL A 105 5.01 7.06 -15.30
CA VAL A 105 3.55 7.25 -15.21
C VAL A 105 3.16 7.78 -13.84
N VAL A 106 3.70 7.19 -12.77
CA VAL A 106 3.47 7.67 -11.40
C VAL A 106 3.96 9.11 -11.23
N ILE A 107 5.17 9.42 -11.68
CA ILE A 107 5.75 10.77 -11.59
C ILE A 107 4.89 11.79 -12.33
N LYS A 108 4.42 11.46 -13.55
CA LYS A 108 3.55 12.37 -14.31
C LYS A 108 2.22 12.62 -13.59
N SER A 109 1.70 11.64 -12.87
CA SER A 109 0.43 11.80 -12.12
C SER A 109 0.51 12.86 -11.02
N MET A 110 1.70 13.20 -10.52
CA MET A 110 1.91 14.27 -9.53
C MET A 110 1.37 15.63 -10.01
N GLN A 111 1.30 15.86 -11.32
CA GLN A 111 0.79 17.12 -11.90
C GLN A 111 -0.70 17.36 -11.61
N SER A 112 -1.43 16.31 -11.26
CA SER A 112 -2.85 16.39 -10.91
C SER A 112 -3.10 16.78 -9.46
N VAL A 113 -2.07 16.78 -8.61
CA VAL A 113 -2.19 17.12 -7.19
C VAL A 113 -2.17 18.63 -7.03
N ASP A 114 -3.30 19.20 -6.64
CA ASP A 114 -3.35 20.55 -6.09
C ASP A 114 -3.03 20.50 -4.59
N GLY A 115 -2.10 21.32 -4.12
CA GLY A 115 -1.53 21.15 -2.79
C GLY A 115 -0.70 22.30 -2.27
N SER A 116 -0.52 22.32 -0.95
CA SER A 116 0.35 23.28 -0.28
C SER A 116 1.82 23.00 -0.63
N ALA A 117 2.70 23.97 -0.35
CA ALA A 117 4.15 23.80 -0.52
C ALA A 117 4.70 22.55 0.21
N ALA A 118 4.12 22.16 1.34
CA ALA A 118 4.50 20.96 2.08
C ALA A 118 4.14 19.66 1.32
N VAL A 119 2.97 19.62 0.67
CA VAL A 119 2.54 18.50 -0.19
C VAL A 119 3.50 18.37 -1.38
N SER A 120 3.79 19.47 -2.06
CA SER A 120 4.72 19.50 -3.18
C SER A 120 6.13 19.06 -2.78
N HIS A 121 6.62 19.51 -1.61
CA HIS A 121 7.93 19.11 -1.10
C HIS A 121 8.00 17.60 -0.81
N SER A 122 6.96 17.03 -0.19
CA SER A 122 6.89 15.58 0.07
C SER A 122 6.94 14.77 -1.23
N MET A 123 6.15 15.14 -2.24
CA MET A 123 6.18 14.45 -3.54
C MET A 123 7.54 14.58 -4.24
N HIS A 124 8.17 15.76 -4.16
CA HIS A 124 9.49 15.98 -4.75
C HIS A 124 10.58 15.13 -4.09
N GLY A 125 10.47 14.88 -2.77
CA GLY A 125 11.34 13.94 -2.07
C GLY A 125 11.26 12.52 -2.64
N HIS A 126 10.04 12.01 -2.89
CA HIS A 126 9.85 10.70 -3.52
C HIS A 126 10.42 10.67 -4.95
N LEU A 127 10.17 11.72 -5.74
CA LEU A 127 10.72 11.86 -7.09
C LEU A 127 12.25 11.75 -7.09
N SER A 128 12.94 12.52 -6.24
CA SER A 128 14.40 12.49 -6.16
C SER A 128 14.94 11.10 -5.80
N VAL A 129 14.25 10.37 -4.92
CA VAL A 129 14.64 9.00 -4.55
C VAL A 129 14.42 8.04 -5.73
N ILE A 130 13.29 8.12 -6.43
CA ILE A 130 13.03 7.29 -7.62
C ILE A 130 14.06 7.55 -8.71
N GLU A 131 14.38 8.82 -9.01
CA GLU A 131 15.39 9.19 -10.00
C GLU A 131 16.78 8.66 -9.65
N LEU A 132 17.16 8.75 -8.38
CA LEU A 132 18.43 8.21 -7.87
C LEU A 132 18.49 6.68 -8.05
N LEU A 133 17.45 5.97 -7.62
CA LEU A 133 17.40 4.51 -7.69
C LEU A 133 17.38 4.01 -9.14
N LEU A 134 16.61 4.65 -10.02
CA LEU A 134 16.60 4.33 -11.45
C LEU A 134 17.97 4.59 -12.09
N SER A 135 18.64 5.69 -11.72
CA SER A 135 19.99 5.98 -12.21
C SER A 135 20.98 4.90 -11.78
N HIS A 136 20.92 4.44 -10.53
CA HIS A 136 21.75 3.34 -10.04
C HIS A 136 21.43 2.01 -10.73
N LEU A 137 20.15 1.65 -10.87
CA LEU A 137 19.72 0.42 -11.56
C LEU A 137 20.20 0.39 -13.02
N HIS A 138 20.29 1.54 -13.67
CA HIS A 138 20.77 1.66 -15.05
C HIS A 138 22.29 1.59 -15.16
N ALA A 139 23.00 2.32 -14.29
CA ALA A 139 24.40 2.68 -14.53
C ALA A 139 25.41 2.00 -13.60
N LEU A 140 24.98 1.39 -12.50
CA LEU A 140 25.89 0.83 -11.49
C LEU A 140 25.93 -0.70 -11.56
N PRO A 141 27.01 -1.30 -12.13
CA PRO A 141 27.22 -2.72 -12.03
C PRO A 141 27.37 -3.14 -10.57
N THR A 142 26.57 -4.09 -10.12
CA THR A 142 26.63 -4.60 -8.75
C THR A 142 26.19 -6.06 -8.69
N SER A 143 26.18 -6.65 -7.49
CA SER A 143 25.69 -8.02 -7.30
C SER A 143 24.19 -8.12 -7.60
N PHE A 144 23.72 -9.32 -8.00
CA PHE A 144 22.30 -9.56 -8.21
C PHE A 144 21.45 -9.20 -6.98
N LEU A 145 21.94 -9.51 -5.77
CA LEU A 145 21.29 -9.15 -4.52
C LEU A 145 21.11 -7.63 -4.36
N CYS A 146 22.15 -6.86 -4.66
CA CYS A 146 22.08 -5.40 -4.61
C CYS A 146 21.10 -4.85 -5.66
N VAL A 147 21.05 -5.44 -6.87
CA VAL A 147 20.05 -5.08 -7.89
C VAL A 147 18.63 -5.36 -7.37
N CYS A 148 18.39 -6.53 -6.77
CA CYS A 148 17.10 -6.86 -6.18
C CYS A 148 16.70 -5.86 -5.09
N LEU A 149 17.62 -5.48 -4.19
CA LEU A 149 17.33 -4.51 -3.13
C LEU A 149 16.98 -3.12 -3.70
N MET A 150 17.77 -2.60 -4.65
CA MET A 150 17.46 -1.31 -5.29
C MET A 150 16.15 -1.36 -6.08
N PHE A 151 15.85 -2.49 -6.72
CA PHE A 151 14.60 -2.69 -7.46
C PHE A 151 13.40 -2.69 -6.51
N THR A 152 13.46 -3.46 -5.42
CA THR A 152 12.42 -3.47 -4.38
C THR A 152 12.22 -2.08 -3.78
N GLU A 153 13.30 -1.36 -3.48
CA GLU A 153 13.20 0.02 -2.97
C GLU A 153 12.51 0.95 -4.00
N THR A 154 12.85 0.80 -5.29
CA THR A 154 12.20 1.55 -6.38
C THR A 154 10.71 1.25 -6.42
N GLN A 155 10.32 -0.02 -6.28
CA GLN A 155 8.91 -0.44 -6.23
C GLN A 155 8.20 0.19 -5.03
N CYS A 156 8.78 0.11 -3.83
CA CYS A 156 8.21 0.66 -2.60
C CYS A 156 7.94 2.16 -2.74
N VAL A 157 8.95 2.94 -3.14
CA VAL A 157 8.82 4.40 -3.23
C VAL A 157 7.85 4.81 -4.35
N ALA A 158 7.84 4.09 -5.48
CA ALA A 158 6.90 4.36 -6.57
C ALA A 158 5.44 4.01 -6.18
N LEU A 159 5.21 2.90 -5.47
CA LEU A 159 3.89 2.53 -4.97
C LEU A 159 3.39 3.51 -3.90
N GLU A 160 4.28 3.97 -3.01
CA GLU A 160 3.94 4.98 -2.03
C GLU A 160 3.59 6.32 -2.70
N LEU A 161 4.39 6.78 -3.67
CA LEU A 161 4.10 8.01 -4.39
C LEU A 161 2.77 7.92 -5.16
N ARG A 162 2.48 6.76 -5.77
CA ARG A 162 1.18 6.51 -6.42
C ARG A 162 0.04 6.62 -5.42
N ALA A 163 0.16 5.94 -4.28
CA ALA A 163 -0.84 5.99 -3.21
C ALA A 163 -1.03 7.42 -2.67
N PHE A 164 0.06 8.19 -2.57
CA PHE A 164 0.01 9.60 -2.19
C PHE A 164 -0.79 10.44 -3.18
N VAL A 165 -0.52 10.30 -4.48
CA VAL A 165 -1.26 11.04 -5.52
C VAL A 165 -2.74 10.67 -5.51
N GLU A 166 -3.07 9.37 -5.45
CA GLU A 166 -4.47 8.91 -5.38
C GLU A 166 -5.16 9.37 -4.08
N TYR A 167 -4.45 9.35 -2.95
CA TYR A 167 -4.95 9.87 -1.69
C TYR A 167 -5.31 11.35 -1.81
N MET A 168 -4.44 12.17 -2.39
CA MET A 168 -4.67 13.61 -2.50
C MET A 168 -5.75 13.98 -3.53
N THR A 169 -5.87 13.21 -4.62
CA THR A 169 -6.75 13.57 -5.76
C THR A 169 -8.10 12.89 -5.74
N VAL A 170 -8.21 11.72 -5.11
CA VAL A 170 -9.44 10.91 -5.09
C VAL A 170 -9.96 10.79 -3.66
N PHE A 171 -9.19 10.17 -2.77
CA PHE A 171 -9.72 9.75 -1.47
C PHE A 171 -9.94 10.92 -0.52
N LYS A 172 -8.98 11.85 -0.40
CA LYS A 172 -9.08 12.99 0.51
C LYS A 172 -10.26 13.92 0.17
N PRO A 173 -10.51 14.31 -1.10
CA PRO A 173 -11.72 15.05 -1.46
C PRO A 173 -13.01 14.31 -1.08
N LEU A 174 -13.06 12.99 -1.24
CA LEU A 174 -14.23 12.19 -0.81
C LEU A 174 -14.40 12.21 0.71
N MET A 175 -13.32 12.11 1.48
CA MET A 175 -13.35 12.20 2.95
C MET A 175 -13.84 13.57 3.44
N ASP A 176 -13.38 14.65 2.79
CA ASP A 176 -13.63 16.02 3.21
C ASP A 176 -14.97 16.58 2.66
N SER A 177 -15.63 15.87 1.75
CA SER A 177 -16.95 16.27 1.23
C SER A 177 -18.01 16.34 2.34
N PRO A 178 -19.08 17.14 2.20
CA PRO A 178 -20.18 17.17 3.17
C PRO A 178 -20.93 15.82 3.23
N GLU A 179 -21.54 15.48 4.38
CA GLU A 179 -22.28 14.21 4.56
C GLU A 179 -23.54 14.10 3.69
N THR A 180 -24.15 15.24 3.33
CA THR A 180 -25.39 15.30 2.55
C THR A 180 -25.22 14.99 1.06
N ASP A 181 -24.00 15.01 0.53
CA ASP A 181 -23.80 15.13 -0.91
C ASP A 181 -23.54 13.79 -1.62
N MET A 182 -23.11 12.73 -0.91
CA MET A 182 -22.72 11.47 -1.55
C MET A 182 -22.96 10.24 -0.65
N PRO A 183 -23.57 9.15 -1.17
CA PRO A 183 -23.55 7.86 -0.49
C PRO A 183 -22.10 7.36 -0.35
N ALA A 184 -21.83 6.57 0.70
CA ALA A 184 -20.50 6.00 0.93
C ALA A 184 -20.04 5.19 -0.29
N MET A 185 -18.76 5.35 -0.65
CA MET A 185 -18.19 4.65 -1.81
C MET A 185 -18.11 3.14 -1.54
N PRO A 186 -18.26 2.30 -2.58
CA PRO A 186 -18.00 0.88 -2.46
C PRO A 186 -16.56 0.66 -1.96
N VAL A 187 -16.37 -0.34 -1.09
CA VAL A 187 -15.04 -0.66 -0.56
C VAL A 187 -14.12 -1.15 -1.68
N ASP A 188 -12.95 -0.52 -1.80
CA ASP A 188 -11.91 -0.97 -2.71
C ASP A 188 -11.06 -2.04 -2.03
N LYS A 189 -11.32 -3.30 -2.38
CA LYS A 189 -10.62 -4.46 -1.84
C LYS A 189 -9.17 -4.57 -2.32
N GLY A 190 -8.78 -3.77 -3.32
CA GLY A 190 -7.42 -3.71 -3.86
C GLY A 190 -6.46 -2.89 -3.00
N LEU A 191 -6.97 -2.13 -2.03
CA LEU A 191 -6.18 -1.28 -1.13
C LEU A 191 -5.72 -2.02 0.13
N MET A 192 -4.56 -1.64 0.65
CA MET A 192 -4.02 -2.17 1.89
C MET A 192 -4.96 -1.91 3.08
N GLY A 193 -5.63 -0.76 3.10
CA GLY A 193 -6.47 -0.33 4.21
C GLY A 193 -5.66 0.03 5.45
N ALA A 194 -6.34 0.21 6.58
CA ALA A 194 -5.65 0.52 7.83
C ALA A 194 -6.33 -0.01 9.09
N TYR A 195 -5.51 -0.36 10.07
CA TYR A 195 -5.92 -0.57 11.45
C TYR A 195 -5.83 0.73 12.22
N VAL A 196 -6.91 1.11 12.91
CA VAL A 196 -7.05 2.43 13.55
C VAL A 196 -7.63 2.26 14.95
N HIS A 197 -7.17 3.03 15.94
CA HIS A 197 -7.84 3.13 17.25
C HIS A 197 -8.79 4.34 17.34
N ASN A 198 -8.49 5.39 16.57
CA ASN A 198 -9.24 6.65 16.62
C ASN A 198 -10.57 6.53 15.86
N ALA A 199 -11.68 6.72 16.56
CA ALA A 199 -13.05 6.67 16.06
C ALA A 199 -13.37 7.57 14.84
N THR A 200 -12.63 8.66 14.63
CA THR A 200 -12.87 9.60 13.51
C THR A 200 -12.29 9.11 12.19
N VAL A 201 -11.22 8.30 12.22
CA VAL A 201 -10.56 7.78 11.01
C VAL A 201 -11.44 6.74 10.27
N PRO A 202 -12.06 5.76 10.96
CA PRO A 202 -13.02 4.84 10.35
C PRO A 202 -14.10 5.51 9.53
N GLN A 203 -14.68 6.61 10.04
CA GLN A 203 -15.73 7.35 9.34
C GLN A 203 -15.26 7.88 7.98
N ARG A 204 -14.09 8.53 7.98
CA ARG A 204 -13.51 9.10 6.76
C ARG A 204 -13.14 8.00 5.76
N PHE A 205 -12.51 6.93 6.24
CA PHE A 205 -12.08 5.82 5.39
C PHE A 205 -13.28 5.06 4.82
N PHE A 206 -14.30 4.83 5.65
CA PHE A 206 -15.57 4.26 5.22
C PHE A 206 -16.20 5.09 4.10
N LYS A 207 -16.28 6.41 4.29
CA LYS A 207 -16.83 7.33 3.27
C LYS A 207 -16.07 7.24 1.95
N ALA A 208 -14.75 7.20 2.01
CA ALA A 208 -13.87 7.13 0.84
C ALA A 208 -13.74 5.73 0.22
N GLY A 209 -14.38 4.69 0.79
CA GLY A 209 -14.28 3.33 0.29
C GLY A 209 -12.94 2.65 0.60
N ILE A 210 -12.13 3.19 1.51
CA ILE A 210 -10.87 2.57 1.94
C ILE A 210 -11.16 1.51 3.00
N PRO A 211 -10.64 0.27 2.87
CA PRO A 211 -10.80 -0.75 3.90
C PRO A 211 -10.29 -0.26 5.26
N VAL A 212 -11.10 -0.40 6.29
CA VAL A 212 -10.71 0.04 7.65
C VAL A 212 -11.12 -0.97 8.71
N TRP A 213 -10.21 -1.17 9.65
CA TRP A 213 -10.34 -2.09 10.78
C TRP A 213 -10.14 -1.28 12.06
N HIS A 214 -11.24 -0.99 12.75
CA HIS A 214 -11.22 -0.22 13.99
C HIS A 214 -10.91 -1.16 15.16
N ILE A 215 -9.81 -0.90 15.86
CA ILE A 215 -9.41 -1.59 17.08
C ILE A 215 -10.10 -0.89 18.26
N VAL A 216 -10.89 -1.65 19.00
CA VAL A 216 -11.73 -1.19 20.10
C VAL A 216 -11.37 -1.95 21.39
N ASP A 217 -11.42 -1.24 22.51
CA ASP A 217 -11.18 -1.79 23.84
C ASP A 217 -12.31 -2.77 24.23
N MET A 218 -11.99 -3.91 24.85
CA MET A 218 -13.01 -4.92 25.22
C MET A 218 -14.10 -4.38 26.16
N LYS A 219 -13.84 -3.29 26.90
CA LYS A 219 -14.84 -2.64 27.76
C LYS A 219 -16.05 -2.10 26.98
N ASP A 220 -15.84 -1.73 25.71
CA ASP A 220 -16.85 -1.11 24.84
C ASP A 220 -17.65 -2.16 24.04
N LEU A 221 -17.30 -3.44 24.22
CA LEU A 221 -17.96 -4.56 23.57
C LEU A 221 -19.48 -4.61 23.77
N PRO A 222 -20.04 -4.44 24.98
CA PRO A 222 -21.48 -4.59 25.20
C PRO A 222 -22.33 -3.60 24.37
N GLY A 223 -21.73 -2.49 23.91
CA GLY A 223 -22.40 -1.47 23.11
C GLY A 223 -22.18 -1.57 21.60
N THR A 224 -21.37 -2.53 21.12
CA THR A 224 -21.03 -2.63 19.69
C THR A 224 -21.91 -3.66 18.98
N HIS A 225 -22.71 -3.19 18.03
CA HIS A 225 -23.49 -4.08 17.16
C HIS A 225 -22.60 -4.67 16.06
N VAL A 226 -22.73 -5.97 15.82
CA VAL A 226 -21.97 -6.67 14.77
C VAL A 226 -22.86 -7.66 14.04
N ASP A 227 -22.80 -7.64 12.70
CA ASP A 227 -23.61 -8.54 11.86
C ASP A 227 -23.07 -9.98 11.84
N CYS A 228 -21.75 -10.19 11.88
CA CYS A 228 -21.14 -11.51 11.97
C CYS A 228 -19.80 -11.55 12.75
N ILE A 229 -19.44 -12.74 13.24
CA ILE A 229 -18.15 -13.03 13.88
C ILE A 229 -17.27 -13.75 12.86
N ASP A 230 -16.04 -13.28 12.68
CA ASP A 230 -15.08 -13.84 11.73
C ASP A 230 -13.88 -14.44 12.48
N ASP A 231 -13.41 -15.60 12.05
CA ASP A 231 -12.11 -16.15 12.47
C ASP A 231 -11.05 -15.60 11.52
N PHE A 232 -9.78 -15.52 11.93
CA PHE A 232 -8.71 -15.02 11.04
C PHE A 232 -8.77 -15.74 9.68
N ALA A 233 -9.05 -15.00 8.61
CA ALA A 233 -8.79 -15.55 7.28
C ALA A 233 -7.28 -15.72 7.13
N THR A 234 -6.87 -16.85 6.58
CA THR A 234 -5.50 -17.02 6.10
C THR A 234 -5.23 -15.87 5.17
N SER A 235 -4.23 -15.06 5.51
CA SER A 235 -3.90 -13.86 4.78
C SER A 235 -3.85 -14.17 3.26
N PRO A 236 -4.62 -13.44 2.42
CA PRO A 236 -4.49 -13.56 0.98
C PRO A 236 -3.20 -12.91 0.47
N TYR A 237 -2.40 -12.29 1.36
CA TYR A 237 -1.08 -11.76 1.00
C TYR A 237 -0.22 -12.96 0.59
N PRO A 238 0.38 -12.95 -0.61
CA PRO A 238 1.44 -13.89 -0.91
C PRO A 238 2.59 -13.61 0.07
N LEU A 239 2.61 -14.34 1.19
CA LEU A 239 3.73 -14.45 2.12
C LEU A 239 4.90 -15.25 1.50
N GLY A 240 4.92 -15.39 0.18
CA GLY A 240 6.09 -15.88 -0.51
C GLY A 240 7.21 -14.88 -0.25
N PRO A 241 8.33 -15.27 0.39
CA PRO A 241 9.51 -14.45 0.27
C PRO A 241 9.74 -14.21 -1.22
N CYS A 242 10.13 -12.98 -1.59
CA CYS A 242 10.90 -12.84 -2.83
C CYS A 242 11.92 -13.99 -2.81
N PRO A 243 11.91 -14.90 -3.79
CA PRO A 243 12.87 -15.99 -3.81
C PRO A 243 14.25 -15.35 -3.98
N LEU A 244 14.93 -15.15 -2.85
CA LEU A 244 16.33 -14.77 -2.76
C LEU A 244 17.19 -15.90 -3.33
#